data_AF-A0A969AC46-F1
#
_entry.id   AF-A0A969AC46-F1
#
_cell.length_a   1.000
_cell.length_b   1.000
_cell.length_c   1.000
_cell.angle_alpha   90.00
_cell.angle_beta   90.00
_cell.angle_gamma   90.00
#
_symmetry.space_group_name_H-M   'P 1'
#
loop_
_entity.id
_entity.type
_entity.pdbx_description
1 polymer ?
#
loop_
_entity_poly.entity_id
_entity_poly.type
_entity_poly.pdbx_seq_one_letter_code
_entity_poly.pdbx_strand_id
1 'polypeptide(L)'
;MSRGLPKELNHRCRQVFLQCDEFKDYEALIAVFVTDELLPFKSEIRNANNRKQLVEFCLEDLLQKRIKSGKPILEIFLAALKDKYEVGNALHDELAALYKDVHLAFTKREILSKEIQLSYQQLPDVLSFNFLGEELFVGRKRLIRELLSLSNKTRIVAIIGIPGVGKTSLMKQVASQLKLSHVFWYEFHSGLLSLNNILITLAQFIGNQIDDGDNLAFTLKSPELSEEQRIAIIIKHLNHNRYYLFFDSVHLIEKNSNIESFLSILKQKLTQSIIFISSRAKPCFCKPIDEAKKILKVFHLDGLRDVDEIQDFFVRRSIQISSELAREIDKRFGGLPLALELIAVLFKEDFTEEHLLALAEDQVIEQLFDEIYERLTP
;
A
#
# COMPACT_ATOMS: atom_id res chain seq x y z
N MET A 1 -9.35 12.42 -5.34
CA MET A 1 -10.32 11.56 -6.04
C MET A 1 -11.50 11.32 -5.10
N SER A 2 -12.73 11.33 -5.62
CA SER A 2 -13.96 11.71 -4.91
C SER A 2 -14.37 10.78 -3.75
N ARG A 3 -14.32 11.31 -2.53
CA ARG A 3 -14.91 10.75 -1.31
C ARG A 3 -16.44 10.83 -1.42
N GLY A 4 -17.08 9.73 -1.81
CA GLY A 4 -18.51 9.71 -2.14
C GLY A 4 -19.36 8.98 -1.10
N LEU A 5 -20.65 9.30 -1.07
CA LEU A 5 -21.69 8.47 -0.46
C LEU A 5 -21.96 7.22 -1.33
N PRO A 6 -22.52 6.15 -0.75
CA PRO A 6 -23.13 5.04 -1.49
C PRO A 6 -23.95 5.53 -2.69
N LYS A 7 -23.92 4.82 -3.82
CA LYS A 7 -24.52 5.29 -5.08
C LYS A 7 -26.02 5.57 -4.93
N GLU A 8 -26.71 4.72 -4.21
CA GLU A 8 -28.15 4.78 -3.91
C GLU A 8 -28.46 6.03 -3.09
N LEU A 9 -27.65 6.29 -2.06
CA LEU A 9 -27.83 7.44 -1.19
C LEU A 9 -27.48 8.75 -1.90
N ASN A 10 -26.44 8.73 -2.73
CA ASN A 10 -26.04 9.84 -3.58
C ASN A 10 -27.14 10.16 -4.62
N HIS A 11 -27.77 9.13 -5.21
CA HIS A 11 -28.92 9.29 -6.08
C HIS A 11 -30.12 9.87 -5.33
N ARG A 12 -30.41 9.39 -4.11
CA ARG A 12 -31.50 9.89 -3.28
C ARG A 12 -31.29 11.36 -2.90
N CYS A 13 -30.07 11.77 -2.54
CA CYS A 13 -29.73 13.18 -2.30
C CYS A 13 -30.11 14.06 -3.51
N ARG A 14 -29.76 13.63 -4.73
CA ARG A 14 -30.11 14.37 -5.95
C ARG A 14 -31.62 14.51 -6.11
N GLN A 15 -32.37 13.43 -5.92
CA GLN A 15 -33.82 13.44 -6.08
C GLN A 15 -34.50 14.35 -5.08
N VAL A 16 -34.07 14.33 -3.82
CA VAL A 16 -34.63 15.19 -2.77
C VAL A 16 -34.27 16.65 -3.01
N PHE A 17 -33.02 16.96 -3.35
CA PHE A 17 -32.61 18.35 -3.65
C PHE A 17 -33.33 18.93 -4.87
N LEU A 18 -33.65 18.10 -5.87
CA LEU A 18 -34.47 18.50 -7.01
C LEU A 18 -35.92 18.84 -6.63
N GLN A 19 -36.38 18.50 -5.42
CA GLN A 19 -37.71 18.86 -4.92
C GLN A 19 -37.66 20.09 -4.00
N CYS A 20 -36.52 20.40 -3.38
CA CYS A 20 -36.35 21.54 -2.47
C CYS A 20 -36.34 22.91 -3.18
N ASP A 21 -37.14 23.87 -2.69
CA ASP A 21 -37.27 25.22 -3.26
C ASP A 21 -35.95 26.02 -3.24
N GLU A 22 -35.03 25.66 -2.34
CA GLU A 22 -33.69 26.25 -2.24
C GLU A 22 -32.84 26.00 -3.49
N PHE A 23 -33.18 25.01 -4.31
CA PHE A 23 -32.47 24.73 -5.56
C PHE A 23 -33.13 25.35 -6.79
N LYS A 24 -34.14 26.21 -6.62
CA LYS A 24 -34.79 26.90 -7.75
C LYS A 24 -33.83 27.84 -8.49
N ASP A 25 -32.94 28.49 -7.75
CA ASP A 25 -31.91 29.41 -8.23
C ASP A 25 -30.73 29.47 -7.24
N TYR A 26 -29.63 30.07 -7.66
CA TYR A 26 -28.40 30.14 -6.84
C TYR A 26 -28.57 30.99 -5.57
N GLU A 27 -29.40 32.04 -5.61
CA GLU A 27 -29.63 32.92 -4.46
C GLU A 27 -30.38 32.20 -3.33
N ALA A 28 -31.38 31.39 -3.69
CA ALA A 28 -32.10 30.54 -2.77
C ALA A 28 -31.21 29.48 -2.12
N LEU A 29 -30.26 28.92 -2.88
CA LEU A 29 -29.33 27.91 -2.38
C LEU A 29 -28.36 28.52 -1.36
N ILE A 30 -27.71 29.63 -1.71
CA ILE A 30 -26.74 30.27 -0.81
C ILE A 30 -27.40 30.81 0.48
N ALA A 31 -28.71 31.01 0.48
CA ALA A 31 -29.47 31.35 1.68
C ALA A 31 -29.59 30.19 2.69
N VAL A 32 -29.17 28.97 2.33
CA VAL A 32 -29.01 27.86 3.30
C VAL A 32 -27.69 27.99 4.07
N PHE A 33 -26.68 28.63 3.49
CA PHE A 33 -25.33 28.78 4.07
C PHE A 33 -25.22 29.98 5.03
N VAL A 34 -26.24 30.20 5.86
CA VAL A 34 -26.31 31.33 6.79
C VAL A 34 -25.90 30.97 8.21
N THR A 35 -25.86 29.69 8.55
CA THR A 35 -25.37 29.21 9.85
C THR A 35 -23.86 29.40 9.96
N ASP A 36 -23.35 29.69 11.15
CA ASP A 36 -21.92 29.92 11.41
C ASP A 36 -21.01 28.80 10.87
N GLU A 37 -21.49 27.56 10.87
CA GLU A 37 -20.75 26.40 10.38
C GLU A 37 -20.67 26.30 8.85
N LEU A 38 -21.69 26.81 8.14
CA LEU A 38 -21.79 26.75 6.67
C LEU A 38 -21.29 28.02 6.00
N LEU A 39 -21.32 29.16 6.69
CA LEU A 39 -20.94 30.46 6.17
C LEU A 39 -19.57 30.50 5.48
N PRO A 40 -18.51 29.84 6.00
CA PRO A 40 -17.20 29.83 5.35
C PRO A 40 -17.21 29.22 3.93
N PHE A 41 -18.19 28.37 3.64
CA PHE A 41 -18.25 27.60 2.40
C PHE A 41 -19.18 28.24 1.35
N LYS A 42 -19.89 29.30 1.73
CA LYS A 42 -20.87 29.99 0.87
C LYS A 42 -20.26 30.48 -0.46
N SER A 43 -19.06 31.05 -0.43
CA SER A 43 -18.38 31.56 -1.63
C SER A 43 -17.74 30.47 -2.50
N GLU A 44 -17.72 29.24 -2.00
CA GLU A 44 -17.07 28.12 -2.66
C GLU A 44 -18.05 27.16 -3.35
N ILE A 45 -19.36 27.46 -3.31
CA ILE A 45 -20.38 26.71 -4.04
C ILE A 45 -20.44 27.23 -5.47
N ARG A 46 -20.33 26.32 -6.44
CA ARG A 46 -20.40 26.69 -7.86
C ARG A 46 -21.83 27.11 -8.25
N ASN A 47 -21.92 28.18 -9.04
CA ASN A 47 -23.18 28.61 -9.65
C ASN A 47 -23.50 27.77 -10.90
N ALA A 48 -24.78 27.65 -11.25
CA ALA A 48 -25.26 26.96 -12.44
C ALA A 48 -26.50 27.64 -13.03
N ASN A 49 -26.69 27.47 -14.34
CA ASN A 49 -27.78 28.13 -15.07
C ASN A 49 -29.11 27.35 -15.01
N ASN A 50 -29.14 26.18 -14.38
CA ASN A 50 -30.36 25.40 -14.19
C ASN A 50 -30.31 24.58 -12.91
N ARG A 51 -31.49 24.27 -12.37
CA ARG A 51 -31.70 23.52 -11.12
C ARG A 51 -30.95 22.19 -11.07
N LYS A 52 -30.95 21.41 -12.16
CA LYS A 52 -30.29 20.10 -12.19
C LYS A 52 -28.76 20.22 -12.05
N GLN A 53 -28.15 21.14 -12.79
CA GLN A 53 -26.71 21.42 -12.65
C GLN A 53 -26.38 22.02 -11.28
N LEU A 54 -27.25 22.87 -10.74
CA LEU A 54 -27.06 23.45 -9.41
C LEU A 54 -27.04 22.38 -8.31
N VAL A 55 -27.94 21.40 -8.39
CA VAL A 55 -27.95 20.22 -7.49
C VAL A 55 -26.67 19.40 -7.63
N GLU A 56 -26.24 19.09 -8.85
CA GLU A 56 -25.00 18.32 -9.07
C GLU A 56 -23.78 19.02 -8.48
N PHE A 57 -23.59 20.30 -8.83
CA PHE A 57 -22.44 21.07 -8.36
C PHE A 57 -22.44 21.22 -6.84
N CYS A 58 -23.59 21.53 -6.25
CA CYS A 58 -23.72 21.64 -4.81
C CYS A 58 -23.36 20.32 -4.12
N LEU A 59 -23.91 19.20 -4.59
CA LEU A 59 -23.65 17.88 -3.99
C LEU A 59 -22.18 17.49 -4.12
N GLU A 60 -21.57 17.70 -5.29
CA GLU A 60 -20.13 17.48 -5.50
C GLU A 60 -19.26 18.34 -4.57
N ASP A 61 -19.60 19.62 -4.42
CA ASP A 61 -18.87 20.56 -3.57
C ASP A 61 -18.99 20.18 -2.09
N LEU A 62 -20.18 19.80 -1.64
CA LEU A 62 -20.45 19.40 -0.26
C LEU A 62 -19.78 18.08 0.12
N LEU A 63 -19.73 17.10 -0.78
CA LEU A 63 -19.10 15.80 -0.55
C LEU A 63 -17.57 15.89 -0.34
N GLN A 64 -16.94 16.90 -0.93
CA GLN A 64 -15.48 17.06 -0.86
C GLN A 64 -15.01 17.81 0.39
N LYS A 65 -15.92 18.46 1.13
CA LYS A 65 -15.56 19.43 2.16
C LYS A 65 -15.94 18.96 3.57
N ARG A 66 -15.15 19.40 4.54
CA ARG A 66 -15.32 19.13 5.98
C ARG A 66 -15.05 20.40 6.78
N ILE A 67 -15.73 20.56 7.90
CA ILE A 67 -15.39 21.62 8.86
C ILE A 67 -14.11 21.27 9.64
N LYS A 68 -13.57 22.23 10.41
CA LYS A 68 -12.32 22.05 11.16
C LYS A 68 -12.33 20.85 12.13
N SER A 69 -13.49 20.46 12.65
CA SER A 69 -13.65 19.28 13.50
C SER A 69 -13.63 17.94 12.75
N GLY A 70 -13.54 17.97 11.41
CA GLY A 70 -13.61 16.79 10.56
C GLY A 70 -15.02 16.41 10.13
N LYS A 71 -16.08 17.03 10.67
CA LYS A 71 -17.46 16.70 10.32
C LYS A 71 -17.77 17.02 8.83
N PRO A 72 -18.41 16.11 8.07
CA PRO A 72 -18.82 16.35 6.68
C PRO A 72 -19.77 17.54 6.54
N ILE A 73 -19.52 18.42 5.57
CA ILE A 73 -20.40 19.60 5.38
C ILE A 73 -21.77 19.20 4.87
N LEU A 74 -21.86 18.16 4.04
CA LEU A 74 -23.14 17.65 3.56
C LEU A 74 -24.12 17.34 4.69
N GLU A 75 -23.63 16.82 5.82
CA GLU A 75 -24.46 16.52 6.98
C GLU A 75 -25.03 17.80 7.63
N ILE A 76 -24.17 18.81 7.81
CA ILE A 76 -24.55 20.11 8.36
C ILE A 76 -25.53 20.83 7.41
N PHE A 77 -25.27 20.76 6.11
CA PHE A 77 -26.13 21.32 5.08
C PHE A 77 -27.52 20.65 5.09
N LEU A 78 -27.60 19.32 5.19
CA LEU A 78 -28.87 18.60 5.27
C LEU A 78 -29.67 19.00 6.51
N ALA A 79 -29.01 19.17 7.66
CA ALA A 79 -29.66 19.66 8.87
C ALA A 79 -30.24 21.08 8.67
N ALA A 80 -29.43 22.00 8.14
CA ALA A 80 -29.85 23.38 7.88
C ALA A 80 -30.96 23.47 6.83
N LEU A 81 -30.92 22.61 5.80
CA LEU A 81 -31.93 22.54 4.76
C LEU A 81 -33.25 21.98 5.30
N LYS A 82 -33.19 20.91 6.10
CA LYS A 82 -34.36 20.33 6.76
C LYS A 82 -35.08 21.35 7.65
N ASP A 83 -34.33 22.15 8.42
CA ASP A 83 -34.89 23.16 9.34
C ASP A 83 -35.61 24.32 8.63
N LYS A 84 -35.53 24.43 7.28
CA LYS A 84 -36.33 25.38 6.50
C LYS A 84 -37.76 24.93 6.24
N TYR A 85 -38.06 23.66 6.44
CA TYR A 85 -39.39 23.08 6.22
C TYR A 85 -40.07 22.84 7.57
N GLU A 86 -41.37 23.12 7.66
CA GLU A 86 -42.14 22.88 8.88
C GLU A 86 -42.32 21.38 9.15
N VAL A 87 -42.35 21.02 10.44
CA VAL A 87 -42.61 19.65 10.89
C VAL A 87 -43.98 19.19 10.39
N GLY A 88 -44.04 18.06 9.69
CA GLY A 88 -45.25 17.54 9.02
C GLY A 88 -45.30 17.85 7.52
N ASN A 89 -44.35 18.61 6.98
CA ASN A 89 -44.12 18.68 5.54
C ASN A 89 -43.43 17.38 5.06
N ALA A 90 -43.93 16.78 3.98
CA ALA A 90 -43.34 15.55 3.42
C ALA A 90 -41.84 15.70 3.07
N LEU A 91 -41.40 16.89 2.63
CA LEU A 91 -40.00 17.20 2.38
C LEU A 91 -39.18 17.33 3.68
N HIS A 92 -39.76 17.86 4.75
CA HIS A 92 -39.10 17.88 6.06
C HIS A 92 -38.80 16.44 6.51
N ASP A 93 -39.78 15.55 6.42
CA ASP A 93 -39.64 14.16 6.88
C ASP A 93 -38.65 13.38 6.00
N GLU A 94 -38.68 13.59 4.68
CA GLU A 94 -37.73 12.97 3.76
C GLU A 94 -36.29 13.49 3.96
N LEU A 95 -36.11 14.80 4.17
CA LEU A 95 -34.80 15.38 4.51
C LEU A 95 -34.30 14.88 5.87
N ALA A 96 -35.18 14.67 6.85
CA ALA A 96 -34.82 14.12 8.15
C ALA A 96 -34.36 12.66 8.04
N ALA A 97 -35.05 11.84 7.24
CA ALA A 97 -34.65 10.48 6.94
C ALA A 97 -33.30 10.44 6.19
N LEU A 98 -33.16 11.28 5.16
CA LEU A 98 -31.93 11.39 4.38
C LEU A 98 -30.74 11.84 5.24
N TYR A 99 -30.93 12.83 6.11
CA TYR A 99 -29.94 13.27 7.08
C TYR A 99 -29.46 12.10 7.95
N LYS A 100 -30.40 11.31 8.48
CA LYS A 100 -30.10 10.16 9.34
C LYS A 100 -29.28 9.10 8.59
N ASP A 101 -29.65 8.77 7.36
CA ASP A 101 -28.97 7.77 6.55
C ASP A 101 -27.56 8.24 6.15
N VAL A 102 -27.41 9.52 5.78
CA VAL A 102 -26.11 10.14 5.49
C VAL A 102 -25.21 10.18 6.73
N HIS A 103 -25.77 10.57 7.89
CA HIS A 103 -25.05 10.57 9.16
C HIS A 103 -24.58 9.16 9.52
N LEU A 104 -25.42 8.13 9.35
CA LEU A 104 -25.07 6.75 9.61
C LEU A 104 -23.97 6.25 8.68
N ALA A 105 -24.04 6.56 7.38
CA ALA A 105 -23.01 6.20 6.41
C ALA A 105 -21.65 6.82 6.76
N PHE A 106 -21.61 8.10 7.16
CA PHE A 106 -20.38 8.75 7.59
C PHE A 106 -19.87 8.21 8.92
N THR A 107 -20.75 7.95 9.89
CA THR A 107 -20.37 7.40 11.20
C THR A 107 -19.82 5.99 11.07
N LYS A 108 -20.47 5.12 10.30
CA LYS A 108 -19.98 3.75 10.03
C LYS A 108 -18.59 3.79 9.39
N ARG A 109 -18.38 4.71 8.44
CA ARG A 109 -17.07 4.93 7.81
C ARG A 109 -16.02 5.44 8.78
N GLU A 110 -16.36 6.37 9.66
CA GLU A 110 -15.43 6.87 10.68
C GLU A 110 -15.06 5.78 11.69
N ILE A 111 -16.03 4.98 12.13
CA ILE A 111 -15.79 3.82 13.01
C ILE A 111 -14.88 2.82 12.32
N LEU A 112 -15.21 2.38 11.10
CA LEU A 112 -14.37 1.50 10.29
C LEU A 112 -12.95 2.06 10.12
N SER A 113 -12.80 3.35 9.81
CA SER A 113 -11.48 3.97 9.66
C SER A 113 -10.69 3.99 10.97
N LYS A 114 -11.37 4.23 12.11
CA LYS A 114 -10.74 4.26 13.43
C LYS A 114 -10.39 2.87 13.90
N GLU A 115 -11.26 1.88 13.71
CA GLU A 115 -11.00 0.48 14.02
C GLU A 115 -9.86 -0.04 13.17
N ILE A 116 -9.91 0.14 11.84
CA ILE A 116 -8.79 -0.22 10.95
C ILE A 116 -7.51 0.48 11.39
N GLN A 117 -7.55 1.79 11.68
CA GLN A 117 -6.37 2.55 12.09
C GLN A 117 -5.85 2.16 13.48
N LEU A 118 -6.74 1.83 14.43
CA LEU A 118 -6.41 1.34 15.76
C LEU A 118 -5.83 -0.07 15.66
N SER A 119 -6.42 -0.98 14.89
CA SER A 119 -5.85 -2.28 14.57
C SER A 119 -4.48 -2.09 13.91
N TYR A 120 -4.31 -1.14 12.97
CA TYR A 120 -3.01 -0.81 12.38
C TYR A 120 -1.95 -0.36 13.38
N GLN A 121 -2.32 0.52 14.32
CA GLN A 121 -1.42 1.07 15.32
C GLN A 121 -1.17 0.09 16.47
N GLN A 122 -2.11 -0.81 16.74
CA GLN A 122 -2.05 -1.82 17.78
C GLN A 122 -1.53 -3.15 17.29
N LEU A 123 -1.31 -3.38 15.98
CA LEU A 123 -0.61 -4.56 15.46
C LEU A 123 0.79 -4.60 16.07
N PRO A 124 1.02 -5.38 17.14
CA PRO A 124 2.34 -5.52 17.71
C PRO A 124 3.08 -6.47 16.76
N ASP A 125 4.21 -6.07 16.22
CA ASP A 125 5.11 -6.95 15.46
C ASP A 125 4.54 -7.70 14.23
N VAL A 126 3.26 -7.60 13.85
CA VAL A 126 2.73 -8.26 12.64
C VAL A 126 3.25 -7.60 11.36
N LEU A 127 3.55 -6.30 11.44
CA LEU A 127 4.28 -5.55 10.41
C LEU A 127 5.78 -5.38 10.73
N SER A 128 6.24 -5.86 11.89
CA SER A 128 7.63 -6.31 11.92
C SER A 128 7.62 -7.51 10.98
N PHE A 129 8.16 -7.33 9.77
CA PHE A 129 8.36 -8.44 8.83
C PHE A 129 9.39 -9.46 9.40
N ASN A 130 9.44 -9.65 10.71
CA ASN A 130 10.10 -10.74 11.40
C ASN A 130 9.31 -12.01 11.06
N PHE A 131 9.67 -12.61 9.93
CA PHE A 131 9.18 -13.90 9.45
C PHE A 131 7.67 -14.08 9.60
N LEU A 132 6.88 -13.65 8.59
CA LEU A 132 5.70 -14.45 8.27
C LEU A 132 6.21 -15.88 8.08
N GLY A 133 5.89 -16.77 9.01
CA GLY A 133 6.31 -18.18 8.93
C GLY A 133 5.93 -18.74 7.58
N GLU A 134 6.68 -19.74 7.09
CA GLU A 134 6.36 -20.44 5.83
C GLU A 134 4.89 -20.89 5.78
N GLU A 135 4.30 -21.14 6.96
CA GLU A 135 2.91 -21.49 7.15
C GLU A 135 1.93 -20.44 6.65
N LEU A 136 2.21 -19.13 6.71
CA LEU A 136 1.28 -18.08 6.26
C LEU A 136 1.48 -17.65 4.81
N PHE A 137 2.56 -18.10 4.15
CA PHE A 137 2.87 -17.74 2.78
C PHE A 137 2.08 -18.60 1.78
N VAL A 138 1.35 -17.93 0.89
CA VAL A 138 0.47 -18.59 -0.09
C VAL A 138 0.89 -18.28 -1.52
N GLY A 139 0.72 -19.29 -2.37
CA GLY A 139 0.94 -19.21 -3.80
C GLY A 139 2.40 -19.14 -4.22
N ARG A 140 2.64 -18.71 -5.47
CA ARG A 140 3.97 -18.37 -6.02
C ARG A 140 5.01 -19.50 -6.03
N LYS A 141 4.59 -20.76 -5.83
CA LYS A 141 5.47 -21.95 -5.85
C LYS A 141 6.27 -22.08 -7.14
N ARG A 142 5.67 -21.72 -8.29
CA ARG A 142 6.37 -21.71 -9.59
C ARG A 142 7.49 -20.67 -9.62
N LEU A 143 7.19 -19.46 -9.15
CA LEU A 143 8.15 -18.35 -9.13
C LEU A 143 9.33 -18.64 -8.20
N ILE A 144 9.07 -19.21 -7.02
CA ILE A 144 10.13 -19.64 -6.09
C ILE A 144 11.04 -20.69 -6.74
N ARG A 145 10.46 -21.73 -7.38
CA ARG A 145 11.25 -22.74 -8.10
C ARG A 145 12.12 -22.12 -9.18
N GLU A 146 11.58 -21.16 -9.93
CA GLU A 146 12.32 -20.46 -10.99
C GLU A 146 13.46 -19.58 -10.44
N LEU A 147 13.26 -18.93 -9.28
CA LEU A 147 14.27 -18.14 -8.58
C LEU A 147 15.39 -19.01 -8.00
N LEU A 148 15.08 -20.25 -7.59
CA LEU A 148 16.07 -21.21 -7.10
C LEU A 148 16.83 -21.90 -8.23
N SER A 149 16.23 -22.04 -9.41
CA SER A 149 16.82 -22.72 -10.58
C SER A 149 17.58 -21.77 -11.52
N LEU A 150 18.02 -20.59 -11.05
CA LEU A 150 18.68 -19.60 -11.89
C LEU A 150 20.03 -20.09 -12.42
N SER A 151 20.31 -19.70 -13.68
CA SER A 151 21.56 -20.08 -14.34
C SER A 151 22.79 -19.44 -13.71
N ASN A 152 23.96 -20.07 -13.87
CA ASN A 152 25.25 -19.51 -13.49
C ASN A 152 25.66 -18.25 -14.27
N LYS A 153 24.88 -17.79 -15.27
CA LYS A 153 25.10 -16.51 -15.97
C LYS A 153 24.38 -15.34 -15.31
N THR A 154 23.30 -15.60 -14.58
CA THR A 154 22.54 -14.57 -13.87
C THR A 154 23.34 -14.11 -12.66
N ARG A 155 23.55 -12.80 -12.54
CA ARG A 155 24.23 -12.15 -11.41
C ARG A 155 23.28 -11.35 -10.55
N ILE A 156 22.21 -10.86 -11.15
CA ILE A 156 21.24 -10.03 -10.46
C ILE A 156 19.82 -10.41 -10.86
N VAL A 157 18.96 -10.42 -9.86
CA VAL A 157 17.53 -10.63 -10.00
C VAL A 157 16.80 -9.44 -9.39
N ALA A 158 15.97 -8.78 -10.19
CA ALA A 158 15.14 -7.69 -9.73
C ALA A 158 13.69 -8.16 -9.61
N ILE A 159 13.14 -8.09 -8.40
CA ILE A 159 11.73 -8.33 -8.11
C ILE A 159 11.06 -6.97 -7.95
N ILE A 160 10.17 -6.66 -8.90
CA ILE A 160 9.55 -5.35 -9.05
C ILE A 160 8.05 -5.47 -8.88
N GLY A 161 7.43 -4.50 -8.22
CA GLY A 161 5.98 -4.46 -8.07
C GLY A 161 5.54 -3.41 -7.07
N ILE A 162 4.24 -3.16 -7.01
CA ILE A 162 3.66 -2.11 -6.16
C ILE A 162 3.86 -2.39 -4.66
N PRO A 163 3.71 -1.39 -3.77
CA PRO A 163 3.72 -1.59 -2.32
C PRO A 163 2.71 -2.67 -1.89
N GLY A 164 3.02 -3.43 -0.83
CA GLY A 164 2.10 -4.46 -0.31
C GLY A 164 1.92 -5.72 -1.17
N VAL A 165 2.49 -5.80 -2.37
CA VAL A 165 2.34 -6.97 -3.26
C VAL A 165 3.06 -8.24 -2.75
N GLY A 166 3.96 -8.11 -1.78
CA GLY A 166 4.67 -9.24 -1.16
C GLY A 166 6.08 -9.53 -1.70
N LYS A 167 6.79 -8.53 -2.23
CA LYS A 167 8.19 -8.66 -2.69
C LYS A 167 9.14 -9.17 -1.60
N THR A 168 9.11 -8.52 -0.44
CA THR A 168 9.88 -8.88 0.76
C THR A 168 9.57 -10.30 1.21
N SER A 169 8.28 -10.66 1.28
CA SER A 169 7.85 -12.01 1.65
C SER A 169 8.36 -13.06 0.67
N LEU A 170 8.28 -12.81 -0.65
CA LEU A 170 8.83 -13.70 -1.67
C LEU A 170 10.35 -13.87 -1.53
N MET A 171 11.10 -12.77 -1.34
CA MET A 171 12.54 -12.84 -1.13
C MET A 171 12.90 -13.67 0.11
N LYS A 172 12.15 -13.51 1.21
CA LYS A 172 12.33 -14.30 2.44
C LYS A 172 12.06 -15.78 2.22
N GLN A 173 11.02 -16.14 1.47
CA GLN A 173 10.73 -17.53 1.10
C GLN A 173 11.79 -18.16 0.21
N VAL A 174 12.42 -17.38 -0.66
CA VAL A 174 13.57 -17.87 -1.43
C VAL A 174 14.78 -18.04 -0.51
N ALA A 175 15.04 -17.08 0.37
CA ALA A 175 16.14 -17.12 1.31
C ALA A 175 16.06 -18.30 2.29
N SER A 176 14.87 -18.67 2.77
CA SER A 176 14.68 -19.82 3.68
C SER A 176 15.03 -21.16 3.05
N GLN A 177 14.94 -21.29 1.73
CA GLN A 177 15.30 -22.50 0.98
C GLN A 177 16.79 -22.58 0.61
N LEU A 178 17.58 -21.57 1.01
CA LEU A 178 19.02 -21.52 0.79
C LEU A 178 19.76 -21.80 2.09
N LYS A 179 21.04 -22.18 1.98
CA LYS A 179 21.90 -22.36 3.16
C LYS A 179 22.09 -21.01 3.84
N LEU A 180 21.56 -20.84 5.06
CA LEU A 180 21.53 -19.56 5.78
C LEU A 180 22.92 -18.92 5.93
N SER A 181 23.97 -19.72 6.11
CA SER A 181 25.34 -19.21 6.23
C SER A 181 25.86 -18.55 4.93
N HIS A 182 25.17 -18.74 3.81
CA HIS A 182 25.50 -18.11 2.52
C HIS A 182 24.52 -16.99 2.14
N VAL A 183 23.55 -16.67 3.00
CA VAL A 183 22.53 -15.65 2.75
C VAL A 183 22.89 -14.37 3.49
N PHE A 184 23.10 -13.31 2.73
CA PHE A 184 23.22 -11.96 3.26
C PHE A 184 21.91 -11.21 3.05
N TRP A 185 21.42 -10.52 4.07
CA TRP A 185 20.22 -9.68 3.98
C TRP A 185 20.53 -8.25 4.41
N TYR A 186 20.13 -7.28 3.59
CA TYR A 186 20.20 -5.87 3.91
C TYR A 186 18.93 -5.16 3.46
N GLU A 187 18.27 -4.49 4.40
CA GLU A 187 17.06 -3.71 4.13
C GLU A 187 17.37 -2.21 4.20
N PHE A 188 17.04 -1.50 3.12
CA PHE A 188 17.19 -0.06 3.09
C PHE A 188 16.10 0.61 3.92
N HIS A 189 16.50 1.55 4.76
CA HIS A 189 15.61 2.37 5.58
C HIS A 189 15.84 3.84 5.26
N SER A 190 14.76 4.63 5.18
CA SER A 190 14.83 6.07 4.96
C SER A 190 15.69 6.74 6.05
N GLY A 191 16.61 7.61 5.66
CA GLY A 191 17.49 8.33 6.59
C GLY A 191 18.72 7.56 7.07
N LEU A 192 18.84 6.25 6.79
CA LEU A 192 19.99 5.41 7.19
C LEU A 192 20.83 4.93 5.99
N LEU A 193 20.82 5.69 4.89
CA LEU A 193 21.44 5.30 3.62
C LEU A 193 22.93 5.67 3.59
N SER A 194 23.79 4.73 3.97
CA SER A 194 25.25 4.90 3.94
C SER A 194 25.93 3.70 3.30
N LEU A 195 26.75 3.96 2.27
CA LEU A 195 27.58 2.92 1.65
C LEU A 195 28.53 2.27 2.67
N ASN A 196 29.11 3.07 3.58
CA ASN A 196 29.99 2.55 4.63
C ASN A 196 29.27 1.55 5.54
N ASN A 197 27.99 1.78 5.86
CA ASN A 197 27.21 0.84 6.67
C ASN A 197 27.01 -0.49 5.93
N ILE A 198 26.70 -0.45 4.63
CA ILE A 198 26.58 -1.66 3.80
C ILE A 198 27.91 -2.42 3.76
N LEU A 199 29.02 -1.73 3.53
CA LEU A 199 30.35 -2.33 3.46
C LEU A 199 30.74 -2.99 4.79
N ILE A 200 30.50 -2.32 5.93
CA ILE A 200 30.75 -2.89 7.26
C ILE A 200 29.87 -4.12 7.51
N THR A 201 28.59 -4.06 7.14
CA THR A 201 27.66 -5.18 7.35
C THR A 201 28.04 -6.38 6.50
N LEU A 202 28.43 -6.16 5.23
CA LEU A 202 28.98 -7.20 4.36
C LEU A 202 30.28 -7.79 4.92
N ALA A 203 31.16 -6.95 5.45
CA ALA A 203 32.41 -7.39 6.05
C ALA A 203 32.20 -8.30 7.24
N GLN A 204 31.27 -7.93 8.14
CA GLN A 204 30.90 -8.74 9.29
C GLN A 204 30.27 -10.07 8.86
N PHE A 205 29.35 -10.03 7.88
CA PHE A 205 28.76 -11.25 7.33
C PHE A 205 29.82 -12.19 6.77
N ILE A 206 30.73 -11.70 5.92
CA ILE A 206 31.81 -12.49 5.33
C ILE A 206 32.78 -12.98 6.41
N GLY A 207 33.13 -12.12 7.36
CA GLY A 207 34.01 -12.44 8.48
C GLY A 207 33.49 -13.63 9.27
N ASN A 208 32.20 -13.65 9.60
CA ASN A 208 31.57 -14.77 10.30
C ASN A 208 31.59 -16.11 9.52
N GLN A 209 31.99 -16.11 8.24
CA GLN A 209 32.13 -17.32 7.40
C GLN A 209 33.58 -17.77 7.22
N ILE A 210 34.56 -17.01 7.73
CA ILE A 210 35.99 -17.28 7.59
C ILE A 210 36.58 -17.43 9.01
N ASP A 211 37.48 -18.39 9.22
CA ASP A 211 38.11 -18.63 10.54
C ASP A 211 38.92 -17.43 11.08
N ASP A 212 39.14 -16.38 10.28
CA ASP A 212 39.87 -15.13 10.60
C ASP A 212 38.92 -13.90 10.67
N GLY A 213 37.65 -14.14 11.03
CA GLY A 213 36.51 -13.25 10.81
C GLY A 213 36.55 -11.85 11.44
N ASP A 214 37.22 -11.70 12.58
CA ASP A 214 37.34 -10.41 13.27
C ASP A 214 38.22 -9.41 12.50
N ASN A 215 39.09 -9.89 11.61
CA ASN A 215 40.10 -9.07 10.95
C ASN A 215 39.54 -8.24 9.79
N LEU A 216 38.52 -8.75 9.06
CA LEU A 216 38.02 -8.09 7.84
C LEU A 216 37.25 -6.80 8.13
N ALA A 217 36.32 -6.83 9.10
CA ALA A 217 35.55 -5.66 9.49
C ALA A 217 36.43 -4.58 10.13
N PHE A 218 37.47 -4.99 10.87
CA PHE A 218 38.48 -4.09 11.41
C PHE A 218 39.33 -3.45 10.30
N THR A 219 39.83 -4.26 9.36
CA THR A 219 40.62 -3.80 8.21
C THR A 219 39.87 -2.73 7.42
N LEU A 220 38.58 -2.92 7.14
CA LEU A 220 37.78 -1.98 6.37
C LEU A 220 37.43 -0.68 7.10
N LYS A 221 37.59 -0.63 8.43
CA LYS A 221 37.46 0.61 9.22
C LYS A 221 38.75 1.43 9.21
N SER A 222 39.86 0.90 8.69
CA SER A 222 41.12 1.64 8.60
C SER A 222 40.95 2.92 7.79
N PRO A 223 41.36 4.09 8.32
CA PRO A 223 41.27 5.37 7.62
C PRO A 223 42.19 5.45 6.40
N GLU A 224 43.16 4.54 6.28
CA GLU A 224 44.13 4.48 5.18
C GLU A 224 43.55 3.87 3.90
N LEU A 225 42.45 3.12 4.00
CA LEU A 225 41.82 2.48 2.85
C LEU A 225 40.83 3.42 2.16
N SER A 226 41.06 3.66 0.87
CA SER A 226 40.09 4.34 0.00
C SER A 226 38.82 3.50 -0.15
N GLU A 227 37.71 4.15 -0.50
CA GLU A 227 36.43 3.46 -0.74
C GLU A 227 36.55 2.39 -1.85
N GLU A 228 37.30 2.68 -2.91
CA GLU A 228 37.56 1.74 -4.00
C GLU A 228 38.31 0.49 -3.50
N GLN A 229 39.33 0.66 -2.65
CA GLN A 229 40.06 -0.46 -2.06
C GLN A 229 39.15 -1.31 -1.16
N ARG A 230 38.29 -0.66 -0.36
CA ARG A 230 37.31 -1.36 0.48
C ARG A 230 36.34 -2.20 -0.36
N ILE A 231 35.80 -1.64 -1.44
CA ILE A 231 34.92 -2.35 -2.39
C ILE A 231 35.65 -3.52 -3.04
N ALA A 232 36.91 -3.32 -3.47
CA ALA A 232 37.71 -4.35 -4.10
C ALA A 232 37.97 -5.55 -3.16
N ILE A 233 38.26 -5.27 -1.88
CA ILE A 233 38.43 -6.30 -0.85
C ILE A 233 37.12 -7.09 -0.67
N ILE A 234 35.97 -6.41 -0.50
CA ILE A 234 34.67 -7.08 -0.36
C ILE A 234 34.37 -7.98 -1.56
N ILE A 235 34.56 -7.48 -2.79
CA ILE A 235 34.35 -8.26 -4.02
C ILE A 235 35.26 -9.47 -4.08
N LYS A 236 36.54 -9.31 -3.71
CA LYS A 236 37.49 -10.42 -3.64
C LYS A 236 36.92 -11.54 -2.77
N HIS A 237 36.49 -11.25 -1.54
CA HIS A 237 35.93 -12.26 -0.65
C HIS A 237 34.58 -12.83 -1.13
N LEU A 238 33.69 -11.99 -1.67
CA LEU A 238 32.41 -12.45 -2.25
C LEU A 238 32.59 -13.35 -3.49
N ASN A 239 33.78 -13.35 -4.08
CA ASN A 239 34.17 -14.21 -5.19
C ASN A 239 34.96 -15.45 -4.76
N HIS A 240 35.25 -15.65 -3.46
CA HIS A 240 35.84 -16.92 -2.97
C HIS A 240 34.77 -17.99 -2.77
N ASN A 241 33.61 -17.61 -2.23
CA ASN A 241 32.46 -18.49 -2.02
C ASN A 241 31.24 -18.00 -2.78
N ARG A 242 30.26 -18.88 -2.97
CA ARG A 242 28.95 -18.52 -3.53
C ARG A 242 28.02 -18.02 -2.43
N TYR A 243 27.65 -16.75 -2.52
CA TYR A 243 26.68 -16.09 -1.64
C TYR A 243 25.41 -15.66 -2.38
N TYR A 244 24.35 -15.46 -1.62
CA TYR A 244 23.07 -14.93 -2.07
C TYR A 244 22.82 -13.62 -1.32
N LEU A 245 22.93 -12.50 -2.03
CA LEU A 245 22.89 -11.16 -1.45
C LEU A 245 21.51 -10.53 -1.69
N PHE A 246 20.70 -10.42 -0.65
CA PHE A 246 19.36 -9.85 -0.70
C PHE A 246 19.41 -8.38 -0.25
N PHE A 247 19.01 -7.48 -1.16
CA PHE A 247 18.86 -6.06 -0.88
C PHE A 247 17.40 -5.66 -1.05
N ASP A 248 16.73 -5.36 0.07
CA ASP A 248 15.31 -5.01 0.08
C ASP A 248 15.11 -3.49 0.08
N SER A 249 14.01 -3.03 -0.50
CA SER A 249 13.61 -1.62 -0.60
C SER A 249 14.60 -0.72 -1.38
N VAL A 250 15.13 -1.21 -2.51
CA VAL A 250 16.11 -0.49 -3.35
C VAL A 250 15.58 0.83 -3.92
N HIS A 251 14.28 1.00 -4.08
CA HIS A 251 13.67 2.27 -4.49
C HIS A 251 14.07 3.46 -3.57
N LEU A 252 14.44 3.20 -2.31
CA LEU A 252 14.87 4.25 -1.38
C LEU A 252 16.24 4.84 -1.71
N ILE A 253 17.07 4.15 -2.52
CA ILE A 253 18.43 4.59 -2.85
C ILE A 253 18.55 5.21 -4.25
N GLU A 254 17.46 5.43 -4.98
CA GLU A 254 17.50 5.98 -6.36
C GLU A 254 18.17 7.36 -6.44
N LYS A 255 18.22 8.11 -5.34
CA LYS A 255 18.92 9.41 -5.24
C LYS A 255 20.34 9.30 -4.68
N ASN A 256 20.81 8.10 -4.35
CA ASN A 256 22.12 7.85 -3.76
C ASN A 256 23.07 7.19 -4.77
N SER A 257 23.76 8.03 -5.54
CA SER A 257 24.67 7.60 -6.61
C SER A 257 25.78 6.66 -6.14
N ASN A 258 26.23 6.77 -4.88
CA ASN A 258 27.31 5.96 -4.35
C ASN A 258 26.85 4.50 -4.15
N ILE A 259 25.68 4.30 -3.54
CA ILE A 259 25.13 2.96 -3.33
C ILE A 259 24.72 2.32 -4.66
N GLU A 260 24.10 3.09 -5.57
CA GLU A 260 23.77 2.59 -6.91
C GLU A 260 25.03 2.16 -7.69
N SER A 261 26.10 2.96 -7.61
CA SER A 261 27.38 2.64 -8.23
C SER A 261 27.98 1.38 -7.64
N PHE A 262 27.94 1.21 -6.31
CA PHE A 262 28.39 0.00 -5.64
C PHE A 262 27.63 -1.26 -6.12
N LEU A 263 26.29 -1.22 -6.16
CA LEU A 263 25.48 -2.35 -6.66
C LEU A 263 25.76 -2.64 -8.14
N SER A 264 25.99 -1.60 -8.94
CA SER A 264 26.40 -1.74 -10.35
C SER A 264 27.78 -2.43 -10.47
N ILE A 265 28.73 -2.08 -9.62
CA ILE A 265 30.05 -2.72 -9.57
C ILE A 265 29.91 -4.19 -9.15
N LEU A 266 29.12 -4.51 -8.12
CA LEU A 266 28.87 -5.89 -7.72
C LEU A 266 28.29 -6.72 -8.87
N LYS A 267 27.27 -6.21 -9.56
CA LYS A 267 26.68 -6.86 -10.73
C LYS A 267 27.72 -7.20 -11.80
N GLN A 268 28.71 -6.33 -12.02
CA GLN A 268 29.75 -6.52 -13.05
C GLN A 268 30.89 -7.44 -12.61
N LYS A 269 31.27 -7.40 -11.33
CA LYS A 269 32.51 -8.03 -10.83
C LYS A 269 32.27 -9.35 -10.11
N LEU A 270 31.04 -9.66 -9.69
CA LEU A 270 30.73 -10.94 -9.08
C LEU A 270 30.76 -12.07 -10.12
N THR A 271 31.39 -13.19 -9.77
CA THR A 271 31.55 -14.34 -10.66
C THR A 271 30.64 -15.50 -10.32
N GLN A 272 30.36 -15.72 -9.03
CA GLN A 272 29.59 -16.87 -8.55
C GLN A 272 28.39 -16.51 -7.68
N SER A 273 28.41 -15.36 -7.02
CA SER A 273 27.33 -14.90 -6.13
C SER A 273 26.16 -14.30 -6.92
N ILE A 274 24.96 -14.35 -6.36
CA ILE A 274 23.74 -13.80 -6.97
C ILE A 274 23.18 -12.69 -6.06
N ILE A 275 22.82 -11.58 -6.67
CA ILE A 275 22.18 -10.44 -6.02
C ILE A 275 20.67 -10.53 -6.26
N PHE A 276 19.87 -10.48 -5.21
CA PHE A 276 18.42 -10.31 -5.27
C PHE A 276 18.10 -8.90 -4.81
N ILE A 277 17.31 -8.18 -5.59
CA ILE A 277 16.84 -6.84 -5.24
C ILE A 277 15.32 -6.78 -5.27
N SER A 278 14.75 -6.06 -4.31
CA SER A 278 13.33 -5.68 -4.29
C SER A 278 13.20 -4.19 -4.52
N SER A 279 12.30 -3.80 -5.42
CA SER A 279 12.04 -2.39 -5.72
C SER A 279 10.61 -2.16 -6.22
N ARG A 280 10.17 -0.90 -6.22
CA ARG A 280 8.86 -0.49 -6.79
C ARG A 280 8.92 -0.40 -8.31
N ALA A 281 10.04 0.10 -8.82
CA ALA A 281 10.35 0.22 -10.23
C ALA A 281 11.73 -0.37 -10.52
N LYS A 282 12.05 -0.52 -11.81
CA LYS A 282 13.33 -1.06 -12.25
C LYS A 282 14.43 -0.03 -11.96
N PRO A 283 15.44 -0.34 -11.12
CA PRO A 283 16.48 0.62 -10.79
C PRO A 283 17.33 1.02 -12.01
N CYS A 284 17.86 2.24 -12.02
CA CYS A 284 18.62 2.79 -13.15
C CYS A 284 19.86 1.97 -13.54
N PHE A 285 20.51 1.32 -12.57
CA PHE A 285 21.66 0.46 -12.81
C PHE A 285 21.30 -0.91 -13.44
N CYS A 286 20.02 -1.25 -13.53
CA CYS A 286 19.52 -2.43 -14.23
C CYS A 286 19.23 -2.06 -15.70
N LYS A 287 20.14 -2.36 -16.63
CA LYS A 287 20.01 -1.91 -18.03
C LYS A 287 19.42 -3.01 -18.92
N PRO A 288 18.68 -2.67 -20.00
CA PRO A 288 18.17 -3.67 -20.96
C PRO A 288 19.26 -4.56 -21.56
N ILE A 289 20.47 -4.03 -21.75
CA ILE A 289 21.61 -4.82 -22.24
C ILE A 289 22.03 -5.94 -21.28
N ASP A 290 21.82 -5.77 -19.97
CA ASP A 290 22.14 -6.81 -18.98
C ASP A 290 21.14 -7.97 -19.05
N GLU A 291 19.87 -7.68 -19.39
CA GLU A 291 18.85 -8.70 -19.64
C GLU A 291 19.12 -9.47 -20.92
N ALA A 292 19.47 -8.77 -22.01
CA ALA A 292 19.85 -9.40 -23.27
C ALA A 292 21.05 -10.35 -23.10
N LYS A 293 22.00 -10.00 -22.23
CA LYS A 293 23.15 -10.83 -21.85
C LYS A 293 22.82 -11.93 -20.82
N LYS A 294 21.58 -12.00 -20.33
CA LYS A 294 21.12 -12.92 -19.27
C LYS A 294 21.85 -12.76 -17.92
N ILE A 295 22.48 -11.59 -17.71
CA ILE A 295 23.14 -11.20 -16.45
C ILE A 295 22.08 -10.75 -15.46
N LEU A 296 21.09 -10.00 -15.93
CA LEU A 296 19.94 -9.54 -15.17
C LEU A 296 18.70 -10.35 -15.54
N LYS A 297 17.92 -10.74 -14.54
CA LYS A 297 16.56 -11.23 -14.72
C LYS A 297 15.58 -10.37 -13.93
N VAL A 298 14.52 -9.91 -14.58
CA VAL A 298 13.50 -9.07 -13.96
C VAL A 298 12.22 -9.88 -13.79
N PHE A 299 11.63 -9.85 -12.61
CA PHE A 299 10.33 -10.43 -12.30
C PHE A 299 9.39 -9.32 -11.86
N HIS A 300 8.29 -9.18 -12.59
CA HIS A 300 7.18 -8.33 -12.18
C HIS A 300 6.25 -9.16 -11.29
N LEU A 301 6.04 -8.69 -10.07
CA LEU A 301 5.23 -9.37 -9.07
C LEU A 301 3.85 -8.74 -9.02
N ASP A 302 2.85 -9.57 -9.28
CA ASP A 302 1.43 -9.23 -9.17
C ASP A 302 0.84 -9.83 -7.88
N GLY A 303 -0.40 -9.42 -7.58
CA GLY A 303 -1.20 -10.03 -6.51
C GLY A 303 -1.58 -11.48 -6.82
N LEU A 304 -2.16 -12.15 -5.84
CA LEU A 304 -2.66 -13.52 -5.95
C LEU A 304 -3.96 -13.51 -6.76
N ARG A 305 -3.91 -13.96 -8.01
CA ARG A 305 -5.06 -13.93 -8.95
C ARG A 305 -5.89 -15.20 -8.94
N ASP A 306 -5.33 -16.26 -8.37
CA ASP A 306 -6.02 -17.53 -8.28
C ASP A 306 -7.00 -17.49 -7.09
N VAL A 307 -8.26 -17.79 -7.36
CA VAL A 307 -9.32 -17.83 -6.33
C VAL A 307 -8.94 -18.82 -5.23
N ASP A 308 -8.33 -19.95 -5.56
CA ASP A 308 -7.90 -20.95 -4.59
C ASP A 308 -6.72 -20.44 -3.75
N GLU A 309 -5.81 -19.63 -4.33
CA GLU A 309 -4.74 -18.98 -3.57
C GLU A 309 -5.28 -17.90 -2.62
N ILE A 310 -6.31 -17.15 -3.03
CA ILE A 310 -6.96 -16.18 -2.14
C ILE A 310 -7.66 -16.92 -1.01
N GLN A 311 -8.41 -17.99 -1.30
CA GLN A 311 -9.07 -18.78 -0.26
C GLN A 311 -8.04 -19.43 0.69
N ASP A 312 -6.96 -20.04 0.18
CA ASP A 312 -5.87 -20.58 1.01
C ASP A 312 -5.27 -19.48 1.92
N PHE A 313 -5.10 -18.25 1.42
CA PHE A 313 -4.61 -17.14 2.24
C PHE A 313 -5.45 -16.90 3.50
N PHE A 314 -6.78 -16.93 3.38
CA PHE A 314 -7.69 -16.77 4.52
C PHE A 314 -7.76 -18.02 5.39
N VAL A 315 -7.79 -19.21 4.78
CA VAL A 315 -7.83 -20.49 5.51
C VAL A 315 -6.65 -20.61 6.45
N ARG A 316 -5.45 -20.22 6.02
CA ARG A 316 -4.24 -20.24 6.87
C ARG A 316 -4.27 -19.22 8.01
N ARG A 317 -5.21 -18.28 7.97
CA ARG A 317 -5.52 -17.34 9.06
C ARG A 317 -6.76 -17.76 9.85
N SER A 318 -7.20 -19.01 9.69
CA SER A 318 -8.40 -19.58 10.30
C SER A 318 -9.70 -18.86 9.91
N ILE A 319 -9.74 -18.27 8.70
CA ILE A 319 -10.92 -17.60 8.15
C ILE A 319 -11.38 -18.40 6.93
N GLN A 320 -12.66 -18.77 6.92
CA GLN A 320 -13.28 -19.38 5.75
C GLN A 320 -13.98 -18.28 4.95
N ILE A 321 -13.71 -18.23 3.64
CA ILE A 321 -14.42 -17.33 2.73
C ILE A 321 -15.00 -18.08 1.54
N SER A 322 -16.15 -17.63 1.05
CA SER A 322 -16.74 -18.14 -0.18
C SER A 322 -15.89 -17.81 -1.42
N SER A 323 -16.03 -18.62 -2.47
CA SER A 323 -15.39 -18.33 -3.77
C SER A 323 -15.98 -17.08 -4.43
N GLU A 324 -17.17 -16.64 -4.03
CA GLU A 324 -17.76 -15.38 -4.48
C GLU A 324 -17.01 -14.18 -3.91
N LEU A 325 -16.82 -14.14 -2.59
CA LEU A 325 -16.03 -13.10 -1.95
C LEU A 325 -14.58 -13.11 -2.45
N ALA A 326 -13.96 -14.28 -2.60
CA ALA A 326 -12.60 -14.38 -3.15
C ALA A 326 -12.47 -13.77 -4.57
N ARG A 327 -13.47 -14.00 -5.44
CA ARG A 327 -13.52 -13.37 -6.78
C ARG A 327 -13.71 -11.86 -6.70
N GLU A 328 -14.57 -11.39 -5.81
CA GLU A 328 -14.80 -9.95 -5.67
C GLU A 328 -13.55 -9.23 -5.11
N ILE A 329 -12.83 -9.90 -4.21
CA ILE A 329 -11.53 -9.43 -3.70
C ILE A 329 -10.48 -9.34 -4.81
N ASP A 330 -10.33 -10.36 -5.67
CA ASP A 330 -9.42 -10.28 -6.82
C ASP A 330 -9.82 -9.15 -7.77
N LYS A 331 -11.09 -9.09 -8.13
CA LYS A 331 -11.62 -8.11 -9.08
C LYS A 331 -11.38 -6.67 -8.63
N ARG A 332 -11.50 -6.37 -7.34
CA ARG A 332 -11.38 -5.00 -6.80
C ARG A 332 -9.98 -4.67 -6.29
N PHE A 333 -9.36 -5.58 -5.55
CA PHE A 333 -8.08 -5.31 -4.86
C PHE A 333 -6.89 -5.99 -5.54
N GLY A 334 -7.14 -6.71 -6.64
CA GLY A 334 -6.11 -7.36 -7.42
C GLY A 334 -5.38 -8.50 -6.72
N GLY A 335 -5.97 -9.05 -5.65
CA GLY A 335 -5.35 -10.10 -4.85
C GLY A 335 -4.08 -9.65 -4.11
N LEU A 336 -3.93 -8.35 -3.83
CA LEU A 336 -2.76 -7.83 -3.15
C LEU A 336 -2.68 -8.39 -1.72
N PRO A 337 -1.58 -9.05 -1.31
CA PRO A 337 -1.48 -9.66 0.01
C PRO A 337 -1.74 -8.71 1.18
N LEU A 338 -1.31 -7.45 1.07
CA LEU A 338 -1.65 -6.43 2.08
C LEU A 338 -3.17 -6.16 2.14
N ALA A 339 -3.85 -6.19 0.99
CA ALA A 339 -5.29 -6.05 0.97
C ALA A 339 -6.01 -7.23 1.61
N LEU A 340 -5.53 -8.44 1.32
CA LEU A 340 -6.04 -9.66 1.94
C LEU A 340 -5.82 -9.66 3.46
N GLU A 341 -4.66 -9.19 3.93
CA GLU A 341 -4.38 -9.07 5.36
C GLU A 341 -5.36 -8.13 6.06
N LEU A 342 -5.68 -7.00 5.41
CA LEU A 342 -6.65 -6.07 5.97
C LEU A 342 -8.06 -6.64 6.08
N ILE A 343 -8.50 -7.32 5.03
CA ILE A 343 -9.80 -8.00 5.05
C ILE A 343 -9.79 -9.07 6.16
N ALA A 344 -8.66 -9.77 6.35
CA ALA A 344 -8.52 -10.74 7.43
C ALA A 344 -8.61 -10.09 8.83
N VAL A 345 -8.14 -8.85 8.99
CA VAL A 345 -8.35 -8.06 10.21
C VAL A 345 -9.83 -7.74 10.40
N LEU A 346 -10.54 -7.32 9.36
CA LEU A 346 -11.98 -7.04 9.47
C LEU A 346 -12.78 -8.26 9.92
N PHE A 347 -12.46 -9.45 9.43
CA PHE A 347 -13.07 -10.69 9.91
C PHE A 347 -12.84 -10.96 11.40
N LYS A 348 -11.71 -10.53 11.96
CA LYS A 348 -11.42 -10.67 13.40
C LYS A 348 -12.20 -9.66 14.26
N GLU A 349 -12.67 -8.57 13.66
CA GLU A 349 -13.55 -7.57 14.27
C GLU A 349 -15.03 -7.87 13.99
N ASP A 350 -15.39 -9.15 13.85
CA ASP A 350 -16.77 -9.64 13.65
C ASP A 350 -17.47 -9.17 12.36
N PHE A 351 -16.73 -8.71 11.33
CA PHE A 351 -17.32 -8.46 10.02
C PHE A 351 -17.62 -9.77 9.29
N THR A 352 -18.84 -9.92 8.77
CA THR A 352 -19.25 -11.09 7.97
C THR A 352 -18.92 -10.87 6.49
N GLU A 353 -19.03 -11.95 5.69
CA GLU A 353 -18.90 -11.85 4.23
C GLU A 353 -19.93 -10.87 3.65
N GLU A 354 -21.17 -10.87 4.12
CA GLU A 354 -22.21 -9.95 3.65
C GLU A 354 -21.85 -8.50 3.94
N HIS A 355 -21.27 -8.22 5.13
CA HIS A 355 -20.79 -6.88 5.46
C HIS A 355 -19.69 -6.42 4.48
N LEU A 356 -18.75 -7.30 4.15
CA LEU A 356 -17.63 -6.98 3.25
C LEU A 356 -18.11 -6.80 1.80
N LEU A 357 -19.02 -7.65 1.33
CA LEU A 357 -19.62 -7.52 -0.01
C LEU A 357 -20.40 -6.21 -0.14
N ALA A 358 -21.22 -5.85 0.85
CA ALA A 358 -21.95 -4.58 0.86
C ALA A 358 -21.01 -3.36 0.91
N LEU A 359 -19.98 -3.40 1.75
CA LEU A 359 -18.97 -2.33 1.83
C LEU A 359 -18.12 -2.21 0.56
N ALA A 360 -17.95 -3.31 -0.17
CA ALA A 360 -17.31 -3.29 -1.48
C ALA A 360 -18.20 -2.58 -2.51
N GLU A 361 -19.52 -2.80 -2.51
CA GLU A 361 -20.45 -2.06 -3.37
C GLU A 361 -20.37 -0.53 -3.15
N ASP A 362 -20.21 -0.11 -1.90
CA ASP A 362 -20.16 1.31 -1.51
C ASP A 362 -18.82 2.03 -1.79
N GLN A 363 -17.82 1.35 -2.37
CA GLN A 363 -16.46 1.86 -2.60
C GLN A 363 -15.71 2.31 -1.34
N VAL A 364 -16.25 2.11 -0.15
CA VAL A 364 -15.66 2.56 1.12
C VAL A 364 -14.34 1.83 1.38
N ILE A 365 -14.32 0.52 1.12
CA ILE A 365 -13.12 -0.31 1.29
C ILE A 365 -12.03 0.10 0.29
N GLU A 366 -12.36 0.31 -0.98
CA GLU A 366 -11.41 0.80 -2.00
C GLU A 366 -10.75 2.12 -1.56
N GLN A 367 -11.54 3.06 -1.05
CA GLN A 367 -11.02 4.35 -0.59
C GLN A 367 -10.13 4.24 0.67
N LEU A 368 -10.46 3.34 1.59
CA LEU A 368 -9.63 3.03 2.76
C LEU A 368 -8.29 2.42 2.32
N PHE A 369 -8.34 1.49 1.38
CA PHE A 369 -7.14 0.91 0.79
C PHE A 369 -6.28 1.97 0.12
N ASP A 370 -6.86 2.82 -0.72
CA ASP A 370 -6.14 3.90 -1.39
C ASP A 370 -5.46 4.83 -0.37
N GLU A 371 -6.14 5.20 0.72
CA GLU A 371 -5.55 6.05 1.77
C GLU A 371 -4.35 5.37 2.47
N ILE A 372 -4.44 4.07 2.71
CA ILE A 372 -3.37 3.29 3.33
C ILE A 372 -2.21 3.10 2.35
N TYR A 373 -2.50 2.79 1.09
CA TYR A 373 -1.50 2.66 0.03
C TYR A 373 -0.79 3.98 -0.23
N GLU A 374 -1.51 5.12 -0.27
CA GLU A 374 -0.93 6.45 -0.39
C GLU A 374 0.04 6.73 0.76
N ARG A 375 -0.33 6.42 2.01
CA ARG A 375 0.56 6.57 3.18
C ARG A 375 1.77 5.62 3.17
N LEU A 376 1.70 4.52 2.43
CA LEU A 376 2.85 3.63 2.18
C LEU A 376 3.75 4.13 1.03
N THR A 377 3.38 5.24 0.40
CA THR A 377 4.19 5.95 -0.60
C THR A 377 4.92 7.10 0.11
N PRO A 378 6.26 7.07 0.21
CA PRO A 378 7.02 8.20 0.73
C PRO A 378 6.85 9.46 -0.11
#